data_AF-A0A6P4B7Y8-F1
#
_entry.id   AF-A0A6P4B7Y8-F1
#
_cell.length_a   1.000
_cell.length_b   1.000
_cell.length_c   1.000
_cell.angle_alpha   90.00
_cell.angle_beta   90.00
_cell.angle_gamma   90.00
#
_symmetry.space_group_name_H-M   'P 1'
#
loop_
_entity.id
_entity.type
_entity.pdbx_description
1 polymer ?
#
loop_
_entity_poly.entity_id
_entity_poly.type
_entity_poly.pdbx_seq_one_letter_code
_entity_poly.pdbx_strand_id
1 'polypeptide(L)'
;MAKILLSFSFVFLFLVSHSSQDPDPNPNANPKSSPTPVHAELTNFGFPIGLLPNSVSSYTLNQTSGDFSVDLGDACKITLPPDNYLATYSKKVTGKIVKGRIAEIDGIRVWAFFKWWSITGIRSSGDNLVFEVGMVTAKYPTKNFDASPACEGRHSSS
;
A
#
# COMPACT_ATOMS: atom_id res chain seq x y z
N MET A 1 65.28 -10.20 0.34
CA MET A 1 65.25 -8.75 0.01
C MET A 1 63.83 -8.25 0.30
N ALA A 2 63.73 -7.21 1.15
CA ALA A 2 62.60 -6.36 1.59
C ALA A 2 61.15 -6.78 1.22
N LYS A 3 60.24 -7.14 2.15
CA LYS A 3 59.49 -6.33 3.15
C LYS A 3 59.00 -4.98 2.62
N ILE A 4 57.68 -4.80 2.54
CA ILE A 4 56.96 -3.59 2.98
C ILE A 4 55.47 -3.98 3.16
N LEU A 5 55.05 -4.04 4.44
CA LEU A 5 53.67 -3.92 4.87
C LEU A 5 53.36 -2.43 4.98
N LEU A 6 52.27 -1.96 4.40
CA LEU A 6 51.75 -0.61 4.64
C LEU A 6 50.41 -0.72 5.38
N SER A 7 50.52 -0.65 6.71
CA SER A 7 49.44 -0.38 7.64
C SER A 7 49.17 1.13 7.60
N PHE A 8 48.03 1.54 7.04
CA PHE A 8 47.51 2.89 7.22
C PHE A 8 46.53 2.90 8.39
N SER A 9 47.10 2.95 9.60
CA SER A 9 46.39 3.38 10.80
C SER A 9 46.24 4.89 10.70
N PHE A 10 45.06 5.36 10.30
CA PHE A 10 44.70 6.77 10.31
C PHE A 10 43.82 7.03 11.53
N VAL A 11 44.49 7.12 12.69
CA VAL A 11 43.91 7.68 13.91
C VAL A 11 43.73 9.17 13.65
N PHE A 12 42.53 9.57 13.23
CA PHE A 12 42.12 10.98 13.27
C PHE A 12 41.35 11.24 14.55
N LEU A 13 42.09 11.73 15.55
CA LEU A 13 41.53 12.47 16.67
C LEU A 13 41.05 13.83 16.15
N PHE A 14 39.80 13.89 15.66
CA PHE A 14 39.07 15.15 15.59
C PHE A 14 38.03 15.18 16.71
N LEU A 15 38.38 15.90 17.78
CA LEU A 15 37.43 16.43 18.75
C LEU A 15 36.76 17.66 18.13
N VAL A 16 35.60 17.49 17.47
CA VAL A 16 34.64 18.59 17.27
C VAL A 16 33.20 18.04 17.27
N SER A 17 32.49 18.40 18.33
CA SER A 17 31.05 18.64 18.51
C SER A 17 30.01 17.94 17.60
N HIS A 18 29.05 17.30 18.27
CA HIS A 18 27.77 16.85 17.72
C HIS A 18 27.11 17.92 16.84
N SER A 19 26.78 17.56 15.61
CA SER A 19 25.64 18.14 14.92
C SER A 19 24.71 16.99 14.57
N SER A 20 23.66 16.82 15.37
CA SER A 20 22.49 16.06 14.96
C SER A 20 21.92 16.79 13.75
N GLN A 21 22.25 16.34 12.55
CA GLN A 21 21.47 16.66 11.37
C GLN A 21 20.15 15.91 11.53
N ASP A 22 19.18 16.59 12.15
CA ASP A 22 17.78 16.33 11.89
C ASP A 22 17.61 16.38 10.35
N PRO A 23 17.03 15.37 9.70
CA PRO A 23 16.74 15.47 8.28
C PRO A 23 15.68 16.56 8.11
N ASP A 24 16.07 17.65 7.43
CA ASP A 24 15.14 18.67 6.95
C ASP A 24 13.93 17.98 6.30
N PRO A 25 12.69 18.40 6.63
CA PRO A 25 11.51 17.80 6.04
C PRO A 25 11.49 18.16 4.56
N ASN A 26 11.78 17.16 3.72
CA ASN A 26 11.56 17.24 2.28
C ASN A 26 10.09 17.66 2.04
N PRO A 27 9.81 18.82 1.41
CA PRO A 27 8.44 19.29 1.18
C PRO A 27 7.68 18.42 0.16
N ASN A 28 8.35 17.46 -0.47
CA ASN A 28 7.74 16.47 -1.38
C ASN A 28 7.57 15.08 -0.76
N ALA A 29 7.63 14.95 0.57
CA ALA A 29 7.16 13.74 1.23
C ALA A 29 5.65 13.64 1.03
N ASN A 30 5.22 12.73 0.14
CA ASN A 30 3.84 12.33 -0.05
C ASN A 30 3.22 12.12 1.35
N PRO A 31 2.18 12.86 1.75
CA PRO A 31 1.74 12.90 3.14
C PRO A 31 1.41 11.49 3.58
N LYS A 32 2.19 10.97 4.54
CA LYS A 32 1.94 9.70 5.21
C LYS A 32 0.67 9.90 6.01
N SER A 33 -0.48 9.66 5.37
CA SER A 33 -1.79 9.92 5.95
C SER A 33 -1.92 9.11 7.24
N SER A 34 -2.37 9.77 8.30
CA SER A 34 -2.72 9.10 9.55
C SER A 34 -3.75 7.98 9.28
N PRO A 35 -3.66 6.82 9.96
CA PRO A 35 -4.59 5.72 9.75
C PRO A 35 -6.01 6.18 10.07
N THR A 36 -6.89 6.16 9.06
CA THR A 36 -8.33 6.33 9.28
C THR A 36 -8.91 5.04 9.89
N PRO A 37 -10.10 5.08 10.52
CA PRO A 37 -10.70 3.90 11.16
C PRO A 37 -10.83 2.69 10.23
N VAL A 38 -11.09 2.90 8.94
CA VAL A 38 -11.17 1.82 7.95
C VAL A 38 -9.81 1.15 7.68
N HIS A 39 -8.70 1.90 7.68
CA HIS A 39 -7.36 1.32 7.53
C HIS A 39 -6.95 0.55 8.79
N ALA A 40 -7.36 1.01 9.98
CA ALA A 40 -7.18 0.27 11.22
C ALA A 40 -7.97 -1.06 11.18
N GLU A 41 -9.21 -1.02 10.70
CA GLU A 41 -10.05 -2.23 10.57
C GLU A 41 -9.42 -3.26 9.62
N LEU A 42 -8.93 -2.84 8.45
CA LEU A 42 -8.17 -3.73 7.55
C LEU A 42 -7.00 -4.41 8.25
N THR A 43 -6.28 -3.64 9.06
CA THR A 43 -5.12 -4.15 9.81
C THR A 43 -5.53 -5.20 10.84
N ASN A 44 -6.68 -5.02 11.51
CA ASN A 44 -7.23 -6.01 12.44
C ASN A 44 -7.54 -7.36 11.76
N PHE A 45 -7.88 -7.34 10.47
CA PHE A 45 -8.09 -8.54 9.67
C PHE A 45 -6.80 -9.13 9.06
N GLY A 46 -5.63 -8.53 9.31
CA GLY A 46 -4.33 -9.04 8.85
C GLY A 46 -3.91 -8.56 7.46
N PHE A 47 -4.39 -7.39 7.05
CA PHE A 47 -4.04 -6.75 5.78
C PHE A 47 -3.27 -5.45 6.01
N PRO A 48 -2.35 -5.08 5.11
CA PRO A 48 -1.66 -3.81 5.20
C PRO A 48 -2.59 -2.66 4.79
N ILE A 49 -2.32 -1.47 5.32
CA ILE A 49 -3.19 -0.29 5.12
C ILE A 49 -3.29 0.14 3.64
N GLY A 50 -2.26 -0.13 2.84
CA GLY A 50 -2.17 0.33 1.45
C GLY A 50 -2.92 -0.50 0.42
N LEU A 51 -3.79 -1.42 0.85
CA LEU A 51 -4.78 -2.05 -0.04
C LEU A 51 -5.95 -1.13 -0.39
N LEU A 52 -6.20 -0.10 0.42
CA LEU A 52 -7.19 0.93 0.13
C LEU A 52 -6.48 2.25 -0.13
N PRO A 53 -7.04 3.11 -1.01
CA PRO A 53 -6.54 4.46 -1.20
C PRO A 53 -6.90 5.37 -0.02
N ASN A 54 -6.20 6.50 0.10
CA ASN A 54 -6.44 7.49 1.17
C ASN A 54 -7.82 8.14 1.13
N SER A 55 -8.50 8.07 -0.01
CA SER A 55 -9.65 8.90 -0.31
C SER A 55 -11.00 8.29 0.11
N VAL A 56 -11.01 7.52 1.20
CA VAL A 56 -12.23 6.88 1.71
C VAL A 56 -13.14 7.94 2.33
N SER A 57 -14.36 8.05 1.80
CA SER A 57 -15.39 8.96 2.31
C SER A 57 -16.19 8.33 3.45
N SER A 58 -16.56 7.05 3.33
CA SER A 58 -17.26 6.32 4.39
C SER A 58 -17.09 4.81 4.22
N TYR A 59 -17.41 4.04 5.27
CA TYR A 59 -17.41 2.59 5.20
C TYR A 59 -18.48 1.97 6.10
N THR A 60 -18.88 0.75 5.78
CA THR A 60 -19.70 -0.11 6.64
C THR A 60 -19.06 -1.49 6.70
N LEU A 61 -19.18 -2.13 7.86
CA LEU A 61 -18.73 -3.50 8.09
C LEU A 61 -19.73 -4.20 9.01
N ASN A 62 -20.28 -5.32 8.55
CA ASN A 62 -21.01 -6.23 9.41
C ASN A 62 -20.01 -7.18 10.09
N GLN A 63 -19.80 -7.02 11.39
CA GLN A 63 -18.84 -7.82 12.15
C GLN A 63 -19.20 -9.31 12.22
N THR A 64 -20.48 -9.66 12.05
CA THR A 64 -20.96 -11.05 12.13
C THR A 64 -20.80 -11.76 10.78
N SER A 65 -21.22 -11.12 9.68
CA SER A 65 -21.16 -11.75 8.35
C SER A 65 -19.87 -11.46 7.59
N GLY A 66 -19.10 -10.44 7.99
CA GLY A 66 -17.93 -9.95 7.28
C GLY A 66 -18.25 -9.11 6.05
N ASP A 67 -19.53 -8.84 5.75
CA ASP A 67 -19.91 -8.00 4.61
C ASP A 67 -19.45 -6.57 4.82
N PHE A 68 -18.71 -6.02 3.86
CA PHE A 68 -18.23 -4.65 3.92
C PHE A 68 -18.61 -3.86 2.67
N SER A 69 -18.67 -2.54 2.85
CA SER A 69 -18.77 -1.57 1.77
C SER A 69 -17.88 -0.37 2.08
N VAL A 70 -17.09 0.06 1.11
CA VAL A 70 -16.27 1.28 1.18
C VAL A 70 -16.75 2.24 0.10
N ASP A 71 -17.06 3.47 0.47
CA ASP A 71 -17.40 4.55 -0.46
C ASP A 71 -16.20 5.50 -0.57
N LEU A 72 -15.67 5.61 -1.77
CA LEU A 72 -14.59 6.52 -2.15
C LEU A 72 -15.11 7.87 -2.66
N GLY A 73 -16.42 8.13 -2.67
CA GLY A 73 -17.04 9.35 -3.19
C GLY A 73 -17.06 9.45 -4.72
N ASP A 74 -15.98 9.04 -5.38
CA ASP A 74 -15.83 8.96 -6.84
C ASP A 74 -14.90 7.79 -7.21
N ALA A 75 -14.86 7.43 -8.50
CA ALA A 75 -13.89 6.48 -9.02
C ALA A 75 -12.46 6.99 -8.78
N CYS A 76 -11.58 6.06 -8.40
CA CYS A 76 -10.21 6.35 -8.04
C CYS A 76 -9.27 5.50 -8.91
N LYS A 77 -8.31 6.15 -9.56
CA LYS A 77 -7.24 5.45 -10.28
C LYS A 77 -5.97 5.49 -9.45
N ILE A 78 -5.27 4.38 -9.39
CA ILE A 78 -3.97 4.30 -8.72
C ILE A 78 -3.01 3.44 -9.54
N THR A 79 -1.73 3.73 -9.39
CA THR A 79 -0.66 2.87 -9.89
C THR A 79 -0.16 1.97 -8.76
N LEU A 80 -0.31 0.65 -8.92
CA LEU A 80 0.11 -0.32 -7.91
C LEU A 80 1.63 -0.59 -7.98
N PRO A 81 2.38 -0.41 -6.88
CA PRO A 81 3.77 -0.83 -6.79
C PRO A 81 3.89 -2.37 -6.72
N PRO A 82 4.98 -2.97 -7.23
CA PRO A 82 6.18 -2.36 -7.81
C PRO A 82 6.16 -2.24 -9.34
N ASP A 83 5.28 -2.98 -10.02
CA ASP A 83 5.29 -3.14 -11.48
C ASP A 83 4.52 -2.04 -12.24
N ASN A 84 4.05 -1.01 -11.51
CA ASN A 84 3.26 0.10 -12.04
C ASN A 84 1.98 -0.34 -12.78
N TYR A 85 1.30 -1.36 -12.24
CA TYR A 85 0.01 -1.78 -12.80
C TYR A 85 -1.06 -0.74 -12.53
N LEU A 86 -1.75 -0.31 -13.58
CA LEU A 86 -2.88 0.59 -13.46
C LEU A 86 -4.07 -0.15 -12.84
N ALA A 87 -4.52 0.31 -11.67
CA ALA A 87 -5.70 -0.17 -10.99
C ALA A 87 -6.77 0.92 -10.90
N THR A 88 -8.03 0.52 -10.95
CA THR A 88 -9.18 1.40 -10.78
C THR A 88 -10.09 0.85 -9.71
N TYR A 89 -10.40 1.71 -8.75
CA TYR A 89 -11.41 1.49 -7.74
C TYR A 89 -12.66 2.24 -8.18
N SER A 90 -13.80 1.54 -8.19
CA SER A 90 -15.11 2.15 -8.35
C SER A 90 -15.41 3.06 -7.17
N LYS A 91 -16.37 3.98 -7.34
CA LYS A 91 -16.90 4.81 -6.25
C LYS A 91 -17.25 3.98 -5.02
N LYS A 92 -17.88 2.82 -5.22
CA LYS A 92 -18.24 1.89 -4.16
C LYS A 92 -17.50 0.57 -4.38
N VAL A 93 -16.83 0.08 -3.34
CA VAL A 93 -16.15 -1.22 -3.30
C VAL A 93 -16.82 -2.07 -2.24
N THR A 94 -17.17 -3.30 -2.57
CA THR A 94 -17.85 -4.22 -1.66
C THR A 94 -17.16 -5.58 -1.62
N GLY A 95 -17.45 -6.37 -0.60
CA GLY A 95 -17.04 -7.76 -0.53
C GLY A 95 -17.26 -8.35 0.86
N LYS A 96 -16.61 -9.47 1.12
CA LYS A 96 -16.58 -10.15 2.41
C LYS A 96 -15.16 -10.18 2.95
N ILE A 97 -14.98 -9.75 4.20
CA ILE A 97 -13.70 -9.80 4.89
C ILE A 97 -13.76 -10.73 6.09
N VAL A 98 -12.76 -11.58 6.19
CA VAL A 98 -12.45 -12.41 7.36
C VAL A 98 -10.94 -12.34 7.61
N LYS A 99 -10.49 -12.88 8.74
CA LYS A 99 -9.07 -12.84 9.09
C LYS A 99 -8.23 -13.50 8.00
N GLY A 100 -7.35 -12.71 7.38
CA GLY A 100 -6.43 -13.13 6.32
C GLY A 100 -7.07 -13.36 4.95
N ARG A 101 -8.37 -13.11 4.74
CA ARG A 101 -9.02 -13.23 3.43
C ARG A 101 -10.08 -12.15 3.18
N ILE A 102 -9.98 -11.51 2.02
CA ILE A 102 -11.05 -10.73 1.40
C ILE A 102 -11.55 -11.52 0.19
N ALA A 103 -12.86 -11.68 0.04
CA ALA A 103 -13.50 -12.42 -1.03
C ALA A 103 -14.69 -11.65 -1.60
N GLU A 104 -15.17 -12.09 -2.76
CA GLU A 104 -16.35 -11.50 -3.42
C GLU A 104 -16.18 -9.99 -3.64
N ILE A 105 -14.94 -9.58 -3.92
CA ILE A 105 -14.62 -8.17 -4.15
C ILE A 105 -15.30 -7.72 -5.44
N ASP A 106 -16.07 -6.65 -5.34
CA ASP A 106 -16.58 -5.90 -6.48
C ASP A 106 -16.08 -4.46 -6.42
N GLY A 107 -15.79 -3.90 -7.60
CA GLY A 107 -15.35 -2.52 -7.73
C GLY A 107 -13.84 -2.31 -7.79
N ILE A 108 -13.00 -3.34 -7.82
CA ILE A 108 -11.56 -3.19 -8.07
C ILE A 108 -11.19 -3.88 -9.39
N ARG A 109 -10.55 -3.15 -10.30
CA ARG A 109 -10.08 -3.68 -11.59
C ARG A 109 -8.63 -3.29 -11.85
N VAL A 110 -7.89 -4.15 -12.53
CA VAL A 110 -6.52 -3.91 -12.99
C VAL A 110 -6.41 -4.04 -14.50
N TRP A 111 -5.55 -3.24 -15.11
CA TRP A 111 -5.27 -3.33 -16.55
C TRP A 111 -4.13 -4.31 -16.80
N ALA A 112 -4.42 -5.38 -17.55
CA ALA A 112 -3.42 -6.37 -17.96
C ALA A 112 -3.87 -7.07 -19.26
N PHE A 113 -2.92 -7.52 -20.09
CA PHE A 113 -3.22 -8.18 -21.37
C PHE A 113 -4.25 -7.42 -22.23
N PHE A 114 -4.09 -6.10 -22.33
CA PHE A 114 -4.95 -5.19 -23.10
C PHE A 114 -6.44 -5.19 -22.71
N LYS A 115 -6.77 -5.63 -21.49
CA LYS A 115 -8.14 -5.56 -20.95
C LYS A 115 -8.17 -5.32 -19.45
N TRP A 116 -9.34 -4.93 -18.97
CA TRP A 116 -9.61 -4.79 -17.53
C TRP A 116 -9.98 -6.14 -16.92
N TRP A 117 -9.34 -6.47 -15.81
CA TRP A 117 -9.61 -7.67 -15.03
C TRP A 117 -10.07 -7.31 -13.63
N SER A 118 -11.14 -7.95 -13.16
CA SER A 118 -11.61 -7.75 -11.79
C SER A 118 -10.72 -8.49 -10.80
N ILE A 119 -10.39 -7.81 -9.69
CA ILE A 119 -9.86 -8.47 -8.51
C ILE A 119 -11.05 -8.96 -7.70
N THR A 120 -11.17 -10.27 -7.52
CA THR A 120 -12.30 -10.91 -6.83
C THR A 120 -11.98 -11.30 -5.39
N GLY A 121 -10.71 -11.32 -5.03
CA GLY A 121 -10.27 -11.71 -3.70
C GLY A 121 -8.80 -11.38 -3.43
N ILE A 122 -8.46 -11.29 -2.15
CA ILE A 122 -7.10 -11.05 -1.66
C ILE A 122 -6.88 -11.94 -0.44
N ARG A 123 -5.77 -12.68 -0.40
CA ARG A 123 -5.38 -13.53 0.74
C ARG A 123 -4.07 -13.03 1.33
N SER A 124 -4.00 -12.95 2.65
CA SER A 124 -2.77 -12.70 3.39
C SER A 124 -2.12 -14.04 3.76
N SER A 125 -0.88 -14.27 3.32
CA SER A 125 -0.15 -15.52 3.50
C SER A 125 1.31 -15.23 3.87
N GLY A 126 1.58 -15.21 5.17
CA GLY A 126 2.89 -14.81 5.72
C GLY A 126 3.24 -13.39 5.27
N ASP A 127 4.41 -13.23 4.66
CA ASP A 127 4.90 -11.93 4.18
C ASP A 127 4.39 -11.55 2.78
N ASN A 128 3.33 -12.22 2.31
CA ASN A 128 2.81 -12.02 0.96
C ASN A 128 1.29 -11.85 0.92
N LEU A 129 0.86 -11.08 -0.06
CA LEU A 129 -0.52 -10.96 -0.50
C LEU A 129 -0.70 -11.73 -1.81
N VAL A 130 -1.78 -12.51 -1.87
CA VAL A 130 -2.19 -13.24 -3.08
C VAL A 130 -3.49 -12.64 -3.59
N PHE A 131 -3.44 -11.98 -4.73
CA PHE A 131 -4.57 -11.37 -5.40
C PHE A 131 -5.20 -12.36 -6.37
N GLU A 132 -6.51 -12.55 -6.29
CA GLU A 132 -7.31 -13.34 -7.23
C GLU A 132 -7.80 -12.40 -8.33
N VAL A 133 -7.30 -12.58 -9.56
CA VAL A 133 -7.54 -11.69 -10.71
C VAL A 133 -8.18 -12.52 -11.83
N GLY A 134 -9.50 -12.42 -11.97
CA GLY A 134 -10.25 -13.33 -12.85
C GLY A 134 -10.03 -14.80 -12.46
N MET A 135 -9.41 -15.58 -13.35
CA MET A 135 -9.11 -17.01 -13.14
C MET A 135 -7.67 -17.29 -12.70
N VAL A 136 -6.85 -16.24 -12.50
CA VAL A 136 -5.43 -16.37 -12.15
C VAL A 136 -5.14 -15.74 -10.80
N THR A 137 -3.96 -16.03 -10.24
CA THR A 137 -3.49 -15.42 -9.00
C THR A 137 -2.18 -14.70 -9.21
N ALA A 138 -2.02 -13.54 -8.58
CA ALA A 138 -0.77 -12.78 -8.54
C ALA A 138 -0.29 -12.65 -7.09
N LYS A 139 1.00 -12.89 -6.85
CA LYS A 139 1.60 -12.86 -5.51
C LYS A 139 2.55 -11.68 -5.38
N TYR A 140 2.36 -10.87 -4.35
CA TYR A 140 3.20 -9.71 -4.06
C TYR A 140 3.62 -9.68 -2.58
N PRO A 141 4.81 -9.17 -2.27
CA PRO A 141 5.22 -8.92 -0.88
C PRO A 141 4.31 -7.91 -0.18
N THR A 142 3.92 -8.19 1.07
CA THR A 142 3.05 -7.30 1.87
C THR A 142 3.65 -5.90 2.04
N LYS A 143 4.98 -5.81 2.19
CA LYS A 143 5.74 -4.55 2.32
C LYS A 143 5.52 -3.52 1.20
N ASN A 144 5.06 -3.96 0.02
CA ASN A 144 4.78 -3.05 -1.09
C ASN A 144 3.53 -2.21 -0.83
N PHE A 145 2.72 -2.58 0.17
CA PHE A 145 1.43 -1.98 0.50
C PHE A 145 1.43 -1.32 1.88
N ASP A 146 2.62 -0.97 2.41
CA ASP A 146 2.74 -0.33 3.73
C ASP A 146 2.24 1.13 3.73
N ALA A 147 2.15 1.76 2.57
CA ALA A 147 1.64 3.12 2.39
C ALA A 147 0.39 3.10 1.53
N SER A 148 -0.62 3.87 1.96
CA SER A 148 -1.86 4.00 1.22
C SER A 148 -1.73 5.00 0.08
N PRO A 149 -2.06 4.60 -1.17
CA PRO A 149 -1.87 5.43 -2.35
C PRO A 149 -2.89 6.57 -2.39
N ALA A 150 -2.45 7.71 -2.93
CA ALA A 150 -3.36 8.79 -3.28
C ALA A 150 -4.10 8.45 -4.58
N CYS A 151 -5.37 8.84 -4.68
CA CYS A 151 -6.11 8.70 -5.93
C CYS A 151 -5.61 9.70 -6.96
N GLU A 152 -5.19 9.17 -8.10
CA GLU A 152 -4.80 9.94 -9.27
C GLU A 152 -6.05 10.45 -9.97
N GLY A 153 -6.04 11.73 -10.36
CA GLY A 153 -7.09 12.30 -11.21
C GLY A 153 -8.38 12.71 -10.50
N ARG A 154 -8.39 12.89 -9.18
CA ARG A 154 -9.43 13.72 -8.56
C ARG A 154 -9.25 15.15 -9.07
N HIS A 155 -10.06 15.53 -10.05
CA HIS A 155 -10.25 16.93 -10.34
C HIS A 155 -10.91 17.53 -9.11
N SER A 156 -10.13 18.27 -8.31
CA SER A 156 -10.68 19.25 -7.39
C SER A 156 -11.46 20.22 -8.25
N SER A 157 -12.78 20.04 -8.36
CA SER A 157 -13.66 21.07 -8.86
C SER A 157 -13.57 22.22 -7.86
N SER A 158 -12.71 23.20 -8.17
CA SER A 158 -12.74 24.55 -7.61
C SER A 158 -14.00 25.28 -8.04
#